data_AF-A0A2D6Q8X1-F1
#
_entry.id   AF-A0A2D6Q8X1-F1
#
_cell.length_a   1.000
_cell.length_b   1.000
_cell.length_c   1.000
_cell.angle_alpha   90.00
_cell.angle_beta   90.00
_cell.angle_gamma   90.00
#
_symmetry.space_group_name_H-M   'P 1'
#
loop_
_entity.id
_entity.type
_entity.pdbx_description
1 polymer ?
#
loop_
_entity_poly.entity_id
_entity_poly.type
_entity_poly.pdbx_seq_one_letter_code
_entity_poly.pdbx_strand_id
1 'polypeptide(L)'
;MAKRGVDDYLASAQDSYHLADERAKKLTDEDSNRMRSLKKSTSNRFISSAKDFANAAKISESEGYVEDASDYFLMASESANKALEINPKDSIKNLISIYESKSKNLEKQIGGEGNLEQTILSITLVASFIFGIDLLSHKFTGNVIGSGNTPVDLSVGLLLLIASLIGIFFLLKNKNPKPIPHPERKKK
;
A
#
# COMPACT_ATOMS: atom_id res chain seq x y z
N MET A 1 7.71 21.64 3.42
CA MET A 1 6.70 22.42 2.69
C MET A 1 5.58 21.53 2.13
N ALA A 2 5.88 20.31 1.72
CA ALA A 2 4.98 19.50 0.93
C ALA A 2 3.85 18.80 1.76
N LYS A 3 4.15 18.34 2.98
CA LYS A 3 3.13 17.99 4.01
C LYS A 3 2.01 19.03 4.22
N ARG A 4 2.36 20.34 4.20
CA ARG A 4 1.36 21.42 4.37
C ARG A 4 0.41 21.50 3.17
N GLY A 5 0.90 21.21 1.97
CA GLY A 5 0.08 21.17 0.75
C GLY A 5 -0.89 20.00 0.74
N VAL A 6 -0.46 18.81 1.20
CA VAL A 6 -1.35 17.63 1.34
C VAL A 6 -2.48 17.94 2.32
N ASP A 7 -2.16 18.47 3.51
CA ASP A 7 -3.14 18.79 4.55
C ASP A 7 -4.20 19.80 4.07
N ASP A 8 -3.78 20.83 3.32
CA ASP A 8 -4.68 21.85 2.76
C ASP A 8 -5.69 21.23 1.76
N TYR A 9 -5.23 20.34 0.88
CA TYR A 9 -6.11 19.63 -0.05
C TYR A 9 -7.04 18.65 0.66
N LEU A 10 -6.57 17.93 1.68
CA LEU A 10 -7.41 17.02 2.45
C LEU A 10 -8.52 17.76 3.20
N ALA A 11 -8.21 18.89 3.82
CA ALA A 11 -9.20 19.71 4.51
C ALA A 11 -10.27 20.22 3.50
N SER A 12 -9.84 20.76 2.36
CA SER A 12 -10.75 21.23 1.30
C SER A 12 -11.63 20.09 0.75
N ALA A 13 -11.04 18.90 0.56
CA ALA A 13 -11.75 17.72 0.09
C ALA A 13 -12.85 17.30 1.08
N GLN A 14 -12.50 17.16 2.35
CA GLN A 14 -13.41 16.75 3.42
C GLN A 14 -14.55 17.74 3.62
N ASP A 15 -14.27 19.04 3.61
CA ASP A 15 -15.29 20.08 3.70
C ASP A 15 -16.26 20.03 2.52
N SER A 16 -15.72 19.89 1.31
CA SER A 16 -16.51 19.78 0.08
C SER A 16 -17.39 18.52 0.09
N TYR A 17 -16.83 17.39 0.54
CA TYR A 17 -17.54 16.12 0.69
C TYR A 17 -18.67 16.22 1.70
N HIS A 18 -18.38 16.72 2.91
CA HIS A 18 -19.36 16.85 3.99
C HIS A 18 -20.54 17.72 3.57
N LEU A 19 -20.26 18.88 2.96
CA LEU A 19 -21.30 19.78 2.45
C LEU A 19 -22.14 19.12 1.34
N ALA A 20 -21.53 18.28 0.51
CA ALA A 20 -22.24 17.56 -0.53
C ALA A 20 -23.12 16.45 0.05
N ASP A 21 -22.61 15.69 1.03
CA ASP A 21 -23.33 14.60 1.71
C ASP A 21 -24.56 15.12 2.48
N GLU A 22 -24.41 16.22 3.22
CA GLU A 22 -25.55 16.87 3.88
C GLU A 22 -26.63 17.34 2.91
N ARG A 23 -26.23 17.81 1.72
CA ARG A 23 -27.16 18.21 0.67
C ARG A 23 -27.80 17.00 0.02
N ALA A 24 -27.05 15.93 -0.21
CA ALA A 24 -27.54 14.71 -0.82
C ALA A 24 -28.70 14.10 -0.03
N LYS A 25 -28.61 14.12 1.30
CA LYS A 25 -29.68 13.68 2.21
C LYS A 25 -31.00 14.46 2.08
N LYS A 26 -30.97 15.65 1.49
CA LYS A 26 -32.13 16.53 1.28
C LYS A 26 -32.65 16.52 -0.15
N LEU A 27 -32.00 15.77 -1.05
CA LEU A 27 -32.45 15.62 -2.43
C LEU A 27 -33.66 14.70 -2.48
N THR A 28 -34.59 14.99 -3.39
CA THR A 28 -35.74 14.13 -3.69
C THR A 28 -35.68 13.71 -5.15
N ASP A 29 -36.54 12.75 -5.52
CA ASP A 29 -36.70 12.31 -6.91
C ASP A 29 -37.61 13.21 -7.74
N GLU A 30 -38.03 14.34 -7.16
CA GLU A 30 -38.85 15.33 -7.86
C GLU A 30 -38.12 15.87 -9.10
N ASP A 31 -38.81 15.84 -10.24
CA ASP A 31 -38.27 16.32 -11.50
C ASP A 31 -38.59 17.80 -11.75
N SER A 32 -38.09 18.68 -10.88
CA SER A 32 -38.22 20.13 -11.04
C SER A 32 -36.89 20.78 -11.41
N ASN A 33 -36.95 21.94 -12.10
CA ASN A 33 -35.75 22.70 -12.47
C ASN A 33 -34.90 23.05 -11.24
N ARG A 34 -35.54 23.33 -10.10
CA ARG A 34 -34.88 23.55 -8.82
C ARG A 34 -34.13 22.29 -8.36
N MET A 35 -34.79 21.13 -8.38
CA MET A 35 -34.18 19.88 -7.94
C MET A 35 -33.03 19.45 -8.86
N ARG A 36 -33.18 19.57 -10.19
CA ARG A 36 -32.10 19.32 -11.16
C ARG A 36 -30.88 20.21 -10.89
N SER A 37 -31.10 21.49 -10.60
CA SER A 37 -30.02 22.44 -10.26
C SER A 37 -29.32 22.05 -8.95
N LEU A 38 -30.09 21.65 -7.93
CA LEU A 38 -29.55 21.15 -6.67
C LEU A 38 -28.74 19.87 -6.85
N LYS A 39 -29.28 18.86 -7.55
CA LYS A 39 -28.57 17.61 -7.90
C LYS A 39 -27.25 17.92 -8.61
N LYS A 40 -27.26 18.81 -9.60
CA LYS A 40 -26.06 19.25 -10.32
C LYS A 40 -25.05 19.94 -9.39
N SER A 41 -25.50 20.85 -8.53
CA SER A 41 -24.63 21.56 -7.57
C SER A 41 -24.00 20.60 -6.56
N THR A 42 -24.78 19.66 -6.02
CA THR A 42 -24.31 18.65 -5.08
C THR A 42 -23.30 17.70 -5.73
N SER A 43 -23.62 17.18 -6.93
CA SER A 43 -22.70 16.36 -7.71
C SER A 43 -21.38 17.09 -8.01
N ASN A 44 -21.44 18.37 -8.38
CA ASN A 44 -20.24 19.18 -8.60
C ASN A 44 -19.37 19.32 -7.34
N ARG A 45 -19.97 19.38 -6.14
CA ARG A 45 -19.19 19.42 -4.88
C ARG A 45 -18.49 18.11 -4.58
N PHE A 46 -19.14 16.98 -4.84
CA PHE A 46 -18.47 15.68 -4.80
C PHE A 46 -17.32 15.58 -5.80
N ILE A 47 -17.49 16.14 -7.01
CA ILE A 47 -16.39 16.22 -8.00
C ILE A 47 -15.26 17.11 -7.51
N SER A 48 -15.55 18.24 -6.86
CA SER A 48 -14.51 19.09 -6.24
C SER A 48 -13.74 18.33 -5.16
N SER A 49 -14.44 17.65 -4.25
CA SER A 49 -13.84 16.76 -3.25
C SER A 49 -12.92 15.72 -3.90
N ALA A 50 -13.40 15.04 -4.94
CA ALA A 50 -12.64 14.04 -5.66
C ALA A 50 -11.34 14.61 -6.26
N LYS A 51 -11.39 15.84 -6.80
CA LYS A 51 -10.20 16.50 -7.36
C LYS A 51 -9.19 16.87 -6.29
N ASP A 52 -9.65 17.35 -5.14
CA ASP A 52 -8.78 17.73 -4.03
C ASP A 52 -8.10 16.51 -3.41
N PHE A 53 -8.83 15.41 -3.19
CA PHE A 53 -8.22 14.12 -2.81
C PHE A 53 -7.20 13.65 -3.85
N ALA A 54 -7.50 13.74 -5.14
CA ALA A 54 -6.55 13.37 -6.19
C ALA A 54 -5.31 14.29 -6.25
N ASN A 55 -5.41 15.54 -5.80
CA ASN A 55 -4.27 16.45 -5.70
C ASN A 55 -3.41 16.13 -4.46
N ALA A 56 -4.04 15.85 -3.32
CA ALA A 56 -3.35 15.31 -2.15
C ALA A 56 -2.57 14.05 -2.50
N ALA A 57 -3.21 13.11 -3.23
CA ALA A 57 -2.60 11.88 -3.71
C ALA A 57 -1.34 12.12 -4.55
N LYS A 58 -1.39 13.04 -5.53
CA LYS A 58 -0.22 13.36 -6.38
C LYS A 58 0.94 13.95 -5.59
N ILE A 59 0.65 14.79 -4.59
CA ILE A 59 1.68 15.38 -3.75
C ILE A 59 2.31 14.27 -2.89
N SER A 60 1.51 13.45 -2.23
CA SER A 60 1.98 12.29 -1.47
C SER A 60 2.84 11.35 -2.32
N GLU A 61 2.40 11.03 -3.55
CA GLU A 61 3.14 10.20 -4.51
C GLU A 61 4.51 10.83 -4.83
N SER A 62 4.54 12.14 -5.11
CA SER A 62 5.77 12.87 -5.42
C SER A 62 6.76 12.97 -4.24
N GLU A 63 6.25 12.86 -3.01
CA GLU A 63 7.05 12.82 -1.78
C GLU A 63 7.50 11.41 -1.40
N GLY A 64 7.05 10.38 -2.14
CA GLY A 64 7.37 8.97 -1.86
C GLY A 64 6.45 8.30 -0.85
N TYR A 65 5.37 8.97 -0.41
CA TYR A 65 4.32 8.38 0.43
C TYR A 65 3.32 7.61 -0.44
N VAL A 66 3.76 6.46 -0.98
CA VAL A 66 3.01 5.67 -1.97
C VAL A 66 1.72 5.08 -1.40
N GLU A 67 1.72 4.65 -0.14
CA GLU A 67 0.54 4.13 0.56
C GLU A 67 -0.53 5.21 0.74
N ASP A 68 -0.16 6.35 1.33
CA ASP A 68 -1.06 7.51 1.48
C ASP A 68 -1.61 7.98 0.12
N ALA A 69 -0.77 8.00 -0.91
CA ALA A 69 -1.18 8.36 -2.27
C ALA A 69 -2.23 7.39 -2.84
N SER A 70 -2.08 6.09 -2.60
CA SER A 70 -3.06 5.09 -3.02
C SER A 70 -4.40 5.33 -2.34
N ASP A 71 -4.40 5.52 -1.02
CA ASP A 71 -5.60 5.76 -0.22
C ASP A 71 -6.32 7.03 -0.67
N TYR A 72 -5.59 8.12 -0.94
CA TYR A 72 -6.19 9.36 -1.41
C TYR A 72 -6.78 9.23 -2.83
N PHE A 73 -6.18 8.44 -3.73
CA PHE A 73 -6.83 8.13 -5.01
C PHE A 73 -8.09 7.28 -4.83
N LEU A 74 -8.13 6.38 -3.85
CA LEU A 74 -9.34 5.62 -3.53
C LEU A 74 -10.46 6.55 -3.01
N MET A 75 -10.16 7.44 -2.06
CA MET A 75 -11.11 8.46 -1.57
C MET A 75 -11.61 9.38 -2.69
N ALA A 76 -10.75 9.71 -3.66
CA ALA A 76 -11.14 10.46 -4.85
C ALA A 76 -12.15 9.68 -5.71
N SER A 77 -11.94 8.38 -5.91
CA SER A 77 -12.87 7.50 -6.62
C SER A 77 -14.22 7.42 -5.90
N GLU A 78 -14.23 7.21 -4.58
CA GLU A 78 -15.45 7.15 -3.76
C GLU A 78 -16.26 8.44 -3.85
N SER A 79 -15.59 9.59 -3.75
CA SER A 79 -16.21 10.91 -3.94
C SER A 79 -16.83 11.03 -5.35
N ALA A 80 -16.14 10.58 -6.39
CA ALA A 80 -16.66 10.60 -7.75
C ALA A 80 -17.84 9.62 -7.95
N ASN A 81 -17.83 8.46 -7.29
CA ASN A 81 -18.97 7.53 -7.27
C ASN A 81 -20.22 8.18 -6.67
N LYS A 82 -20.09 8.93 -5.55
CA LYS A 82 -21.20 9.72 -5.00
C LYS A 82 -21.72 10.78 -5.96
N ALA A 83 -20.83 11.41 -6.73
CA ALA A 83 -21.24 12.34 -7.78
C ALA A 83 -22.05 11.66 -8.90
N LEU A 84 -21.68 10.42 -9.26
CA LEU A 84 -22.31 9.61 -10.29
C LEU A 84 -23.72 9.16 -9.88
N GLU A 85 -23.89 8.73 -8.62
CA GLU A 85 -25.19 8.38 -8.03
C GLU A 85 -26.21 9.52 -8.17
N ILE A 86 -25.76 10.77 -7.98
CA ILE A 86 -26.64 11.95 -8.00
C ILE A 86 -26.90 12.48 -9.41
N ASN A 87 -25.87 12.46 -10.27
CA ASN A 87 -25.95 13.02 -11.61
C ASN A 87 -25.15 12.14 -12.60
N PRO A 88 -25.78 11.09 -13.14
CA PRO A 88 -25.10 10.13 -14.00
C PRO A 88 -24.54 10.80 -15.26
N LYS A 89 -23.21 10.81 -15.37
CA LYS A 89 -22.48 11.33 -16.54
C LYS A 89 -21.30 10.45 -16.85
N ASP A 90 -21.07 10.18 -18.14
CA ASP A 90 -19.94 9.36 -18.58
C ASP A 90 -18.59 9.99 -18.24
N SER A 91 -18.51 11.32 -18.20
CA SER A 91 -17.33 12.03 -17.72
C SER A 91 -16.96 11.69 -16.26
N ILE A 92 -17.95 11.37 -15.41
CA ILE A 92 -17.71 10.99 -14.01
C ILE A 92 -17.24 9.54 -13.95
N LYS A 93 -17.82 8.63 -14.75
CA LYS A 93 -17.33 7.25 -14.90
C LYS A 93 -15.86 7.20 -15.31
N ASN A 94 -15.48 8.07 -16.25
CA ASN A 94 -14.09 8.19 -16.69
C ASN A 94 -13.17 8.69 -15.56
N LEU A 95 -13.62 9.59 -14.70
CA LEU A 95 -12.84 10.03 -13.54
C LEU A 95 -12.64 8.90 -12.53
N ILE A 96 -13.70 8.14 -12.23
CA ILE A 96 -13.66 6.98 -11.33
C ILE A 96 -12.62 5.97 -11.84
N SER A 97 -12.68 5.59 -13.11
CA SER A 97 -11.75 4.62 -13.69
C SER A 97 -10.29 5.09 -13.65
N ILE A 98 -10.04 6.38 -13.88
CA ILE A 98 -8.70 6.98 -13.76
C ILE A 98 -8.17 6.85 -12.33
N TYR A 99 -8.99 7.21 -11.33
CA TYR A 99 -8.56 7.19 -9.92
C TYR A 99 -8.38 5.77 -9.39
N GLU A 100 -9.29 4.85 -9.69
CA GLU A 100 -9.13 3.43 -9.33
C GLU A 100 -7.91 2.80 -9.99
N SER A 101 -7.65 3.12 -11.27
CA SER A 101 -6.46 2.60 -11.94
C SER A 101 -5.18 3.13 -11.30
N LYS A 102 -5.16 4.39 -10.86
CA LYS A 102 -4.01 5.00 -10.18
C LYS A 102 -3.78 4.34 -8.82
N SER A 103 -4.82 4.22 -7.99
CA SER A 103 -4.73 3.52 -6.70
C SER A 103 -4.21 2.09 -6.87
N LYS A 104 -4.82 1.27 -7.74
CA LYS A 104 -4.36 -0.11 -8.01
C LYS A 104 -2.92 -0.20 -8.51
N ASN A 105 -2.46 0.77 -9.29
CA ASN A 105 -1.07 0.79 -9.76
C ASN A 105 -0.09 1.12 -8.62
N LEU A 106 -0.48 1.95 -7.67
CA LEU A 106 0.32 2.25 -6.48
C LEU A 106 0.30 1.07 -5.50
N GLU A 107 -0.85 0.42 -5.27
CA GLU A 107 -0.94 -0.81 -4.46
C GLU A 107 -0.03 -1.92 -4.99
N LYS A 108 0.09 -2.07 -6.31
CA LYS A 108 1.03 -3.01 -6.93
C LYS A 108 2.49 -2.65 -6.67
N GLN A 109 2.83 -1.37 -6.56
CA GLN A 109 4.18 -0.94 -6.21
C GLN A 109 4.50 -1.29 -4.75
N ILE A 110 3.54 -1.06 -3.85
CA ILE A 110 3.64 -1.42 -2.42
C ILE A 110 3.78 -2.95 -2.26
N GLY A 111 2.92 -3.74 -2.94
CA GLY A 111 2.98 -5.20 -2.92
C GLY A 111 4.20 -5.78 -3.66
N GLY A 112 4.79 -5.04 -4.60
CA GLY A 112 5.98 -5.41 -5.34
C GLY A 112 7.28 -5.24 -4.55
N GLU A 113 7.31 -4.41 -3.51
CA GLU A 113 8.45 -4.25 -2.61
C GLU A 113 8.76 -5.53 -1.80
N GLY A 114 7.76 -6.39 -1.60
CA GLY A 114 7.93 -7.73 -1.03
C GLY A 114 8.81 -8.67 -1.88
N ASN A 115 9.05 -8.36 -3.16
CA ASN A 115 10.01 -9.10 -3.97
C ASN A 115 11.46 -8.73 -3.65
N LEU A 116 11.76 -7.54 -3.15
CA LEU A 116 13.14 -7.16 -2.85
C LEU A 116 13.63 -7.89 -1.59
N GLU A 117 12.80 -7.96 -0.55
CA GLU A 117 13.09 -8.77 0.64
C GLU A 117 13.16 -10.25 0.31
N GLN A 118 12.24 -10.79 -0.50
CA GLN A 118 12.33 -12.18 -0.97
C GLN A 118 13.55 -12.41 -1.84
N THR A 119 13.95 -11.44 -2.67
CA THR A 119 15.15 -11.54 -3.51
C THR A 119 16.40 -11.50 -2.64
N ILE A 120 16.50 -10.61 -1.66
CA ILE A 120 17.62 -10.55 -0.70
C ILE A 120 17.66 -11.82 0.14
N LEU A 121 16.52 -12.32 0.63
CA LEU A 121 16.43 -13.58 1.36
C LEU A 121 16.81 -14.77 0.46
N SER A 122 16.43 -14.77 -0.81
CA SER A 122 16.80 -15.82 -1.77
C SER A 122 18.28 -15.78 -2.14
N ILE A 123 18.87 -14.59 -2.33
CA ILE A 123 20.30 -14.39 -2.57
C ILE A 123 21.08 -14.83 -1.34
N THR A 124 20.63 -14.46 -0.14
CA THR A 124 21.25 -14.87 1.14
C THR A 124 21.13 -16.38 1.33
N LEU A 125 20.01 -16.99 0.96
CA LEU A 125 19.79 -18.43 1.01
C LEU A 125 20.71 -19.17 0.03
N VAL A 126 20.82 -18.70 -1.22
CA VAL A 126 21.70 -19.27 -2.24
C VAL A 126 23.17 -19.13 -1.85
N ALA A 127 23.58 -17.96 -1.33
CA ALA A 127 24.94 -17.74 -0.84
C ALA A 127 25.27 -18.65 0.36
N SER A 128 24.34 -18.83 1.30
CA SER A 128 24.50 -19.74 2.44
C SER A 128 24.55 -21.21 2.00
N PHE A 129 23.80 -21.59 0.97
CA PHE A 129 23.81 -22.93 0.39
C PHE A 129 25.12 -23.23 -0.34
N ILE A 130 25.63 -22.28 -1.15
CA ILE A 130 26.94 -22.40 -1.81
C ILE A 130 28.05 -22.50 -0.78
N PHE A 131 28.04 -21.66 0.26
CA PHE A 131 29.03 -21.70 1.34
C PHE A 131 28.96 -23.01 2.15
N GLY A 132 27.74 -23.53 2.38
CA GLY A 132 27.54 -24.84 3.02
C GLY A 132 28.05 -26.01 2.16
N ILE A 133 27.83 -25.97 0.84
CA ILE A 133 28.39 -26.95 -0.10
C ILE A 133 29.90 -26.82 -0.18
N ASP A 134 30.46 -25.61 -0.20
CA ASP A 134 31.91 -25.40 -0.25
C ASP A 134 32.59 -25.95 1.03
N LEU A 135 31.99 -25.72 2.20
CA LEU A 135 32.39 -26.35 3.47
C LEU A 135 32.31 -27.89 3.46
N LEU A 136 31.33 -28.46 2.78
CA LEU A 136 31.19 -29.91 2.60
C LEU A 136 32.16 -30.47 1.54
N SER A 137 32.49 -29.67 0.52
CA SER A 137 33.37 -30.03 -0.59
C SER A 137 34.84 -29.95 -0.20
N HIS A 138 35.22 -29.01 0.67
CA HIS A 138 36.57 -28.89 1.22
C HIS A 138 36.92 -29.94 2.29
N LYS A 139 36.02 -30.91 2.54
CA LYS A 139 36.32 -32.15 3.26
C LYS A 139 36.32 -33.40 2.38
N PHE A 140 36.82 -33.32 1.14
CA PHE A 140 37.31 -34.54 0.47
C PHE A 140 38.72 -34.52 -0.09
N THR A 141 39.40 -33.38 -0.25
CA THR A 141 40.86 -33.35 -0.49
C THR A 141 41.38 -31.92 -0.36
N GLY A 142 42.25 -31.64 0.62
CA GLY A 142 42.96 -30.35 0.66
C GLY A 142 43.60 -30.02 2.00
N ASN A 143 44.91 -30.24 2.09
CA ASN A 143 45.78 -29.92 3.21
C ASN A 143 45.71 -28.42 3.55
N VAL A 144 45.24 -28.05 4.75
CA VAL A 144 45.29 -26.66 5.25
C VAL A 144 46.64 -26.49 5.95
N ILE A 145 47.52 -25.69 5.36
CA ILE A 145 48.83 -25.36 5.94
C ILE A 145 48.60 -24.47 7.17
N GLY A 146 48.89 -25.03 8.35
CA GLY A 146 49.06 -24.27 9.58
C GLY A 146 47.86 -24.36 10.53
N SER A 147 48.09 -25.09 11.64
CA SER A 147 47.32 -25.07 12.88
C SER A 147 46.07 -25.98 12.95
N GLY A 148 46.29 -27.14 13.58
CA GLY A 148 45.31 -27.79 14.46
C GLY A 148 44.13 -28.48 13.80
N ASN A 149 44.26 -29.78 13.52
CA ASN A 149 43.15 -30.67 13.22
C ASN A 149 42.11 -30.68 14.34
N THR A 150 41.04 -29.92 14.20
CA THR A 150 39.76 -30.24 14.85
C THR A 150 38.76 -30.61 13.75
N PRO A 151 38.27 -31.86 13.72
CA PRO A 151 37.25 -32.22 12.76
C PRO A 151 35.97 -31.47 13.13
N VAL A 152 35.58 -30.47 12.33
CA VAL A 152 34.20 -29.96 12.37
C VAL A 152 33.29 -31.14 12.03
N ASP A 153 32.60 -31.62 13.05
CA ASP A 153 31.85 -32.86 13.03
C ASP A 153 30.62 -32.70 12.12
N LEU A 154 30.34 -33.70 11.29
CA LEU A 154 29.26 -33.65 10.28
C LEU A 154 27.89 -33.33 10.93
N SER A 155 27.77 -33.68 12.21
CA SER A 155 26.67 -33.38 13.12
C SER A 155 26.43 -31.89 13.32
N VAL A 156 27.47 -31.05 13.40
CA VAL A 156 27.37 -29.60 13.63
C VAL A 156 26.92 -28.86 12.36
N GLY A 157 27.42 -29.28 11.20
CA GLY A 157 27.00 -28.74 9.91
C GLY A 157 25.52 -29.05 9.61
N LEU A 158 25.10 -30.28 9.91
CA LEU A 158 23.70 -30.69 9.79
C LEU A 158 22.79 -29.94 10.78
N LEU A 159 23.26 -29.71 12.02
CA LEU A 159 22.52 -28.95 13.04
C LEU A 159 22.30 -27.49 12.63
N LEU A 160 23.31 -26.85 12.05
CA LEU A 160 23.19 -25.47 11.53
C LEU A 160 22.23 -25.39 10.34
N LEU A 161 22.24 -26.40 9.46
CA LEU A 161 21.33 -26.48 8.32
C LEU A 161 19.87 -26.68 8.78
N ILE A 162 19.65 -27.57 9.77
CA ILE A 162 18.33 -27.80 10.38
C ILE A 162 17.86 -26.55 11.14
N ALA A 163 18.72 -25.89 11.92
CA ALA A 163 18.39 -24.65 12.63
C ALA A 163 18.02 -23.52 11.65
N SER A 164 18.72 -23.40 10.53
CA SER A 164 18.42 -22.45 9.46
C SER A 164 17.04 -22.73 8.83
N LEU A 165 16.74 -23.99 8.51
CA LEU A 165 15.44 -24.40 7.97
C LEU A 165 14.28 -24.17 8.96
N ILE A 166 14.50 -24.41 10.26
CA ILE A 166 13.49 -24.15 11.31
C ILE A 166 13.23 -22.65 11.47
N GLY A 167 14.27 -21.81 11.43
CA GLY A 167 14.12 -20.35 11.47
C GLY A 167 13.30 -19.82 10.30
N ILE A 168 13.54 -20.34 9.10
CA ILE A 168 12.79 -20.01 7.88
C ILE A 168 11.32 -20.46 8.00
N PHE A 169 11.05 -21.65 8.55
CA PHE A 169 9.68 -22.14 8.78
C PHE A 169 8.89 -21.26 9.75
N PHE A 170 9.52 -20.77 10.82
CA PHE A 170 8.88 -19.87 11.79
C PHE A 170 8.61 -18.47 11.20
N LEU A 171 9.53 -17.95 10.38
CA LEU A 171 9.36 -16.68 9.66
C LEU A 171 8.23 -16.75 8.61
N LEU A 172 8.09 -17.87 7.90
CA LEU A 172 7.02 -18.08 6.93
C LEU A 172 5.64 -18.21 7.57
N LYS A 173 5.54 -18.75 8.79
CA LYS A 173 4.26 -18.93 9.50
C LYS A 173 3.72 -17.65 10.13
N ASN A 174 4.57 -16.62 10.30
CA ASN A 174 4.22 -15.36 10.95
C ASN A 174 3.74 -14.27 9.96
N LYS A 175 3.25 -14.66 8.78
CA LYS A 175 2.79 -13.77 7.70
C LYS A 175 1.38 -13.17 7.89
N ASN A 176 0.80 -13.24 9.08
CA ASN A 176 -0.40 -12.49 9.44
C ASN A 176 -0.17 -11.73 10.76
N PRO A 177 0.62 -10.63 10.74
CA PRO A 177 0.55 -9.69 11.85
C PRO A 177 -0.89 -9.17 11.90
N LYS A 178 -1.56 -9.36 13.05
CA LYS A 178 -2.84 -8.70 13.29
C LYS A 178 -2.65 -7.19 13.07
N PRO A 179 -3.57 -6.52 12.36
CA PRO A 179 -3.46 -5.08 12.16
C PRO A 179 -3.32 -4.40 13.52
N ILE A 180 -2.27 -3.59 13.65
CA ILE A 180 -2.01 -2.77 14.83
C ILE A 180 -3.21 -1.82 14.95
N PRO A 181 -3.97 -1.82 16.06
CA PRO A 181 -5.09 -0.92 16.20
C PRO A 181 -4.58 0.52 16.18
N HIS A 182 -5.09 1.31 15.23
CA HIS A 182 -4.83 2.75 15.18
C HIS A 182 -5.25 3.40 16.51
N PRO A 183 -4.42 4.27 17.10
CA PRO A 183 -4.81 4.98 18.30
C PRO A 183 -5.99 5.90 17.98
N GLU A 184 -7.11 5.68 18.69
CA GLU A 184 -8.29 6.54 18.64
C GLU A 184 -7.88 8.01 18.80
N ARG A 185 -8.24 8.84 17.82
CA ARG A 185 -8.23 10.29 17.95
C ARG A 185 -9.09 10.66 19.17
N LYS A 186 -8.44 11.01 20.29
CA LYS A 186 -9.11 11.69 21.39
C LYS A 186 -9.64 13.02 20.85
N LYS A 187 -10.97 13.11 20.73
CA LYS A 187 -11.68 14.37 20.53
C LYS A 187 -11.30 15.32 21.66
N LYS A 188 -10.76 16.48 21.31
CA LYS A 188 -10.81 17.69 22.13
C LYS A 188 -11.74 18.66 21.44
#